data_AF-A0A6N2K535-F1
#
_entry.id   AF-A0A6N2K535-F1
#
_cell.length_a   1.000
_cell.length_b   1.000
_cell.length_c   1.000
_cell.angle_alpha   90.00
_cell.angle_beta   90.00
_cell.angle_gamma   90.00
#
_symmetry.space_group_name_H-M   'P 1'
#
loop_
_entity.id
_entity.type
_entity.pdbx_description
1 polymer ?
#
loop_
_entity_poly.entity_id
_entity_poly.type
_entity_poly.pdbx_seq_one_letter_code
_entity_poly.pdbx_strand_id
1 'polypeptide(L)'
;MPYHAVSSIAKKAWKPNGMEQVTTMADGFYVFRFRTEEAIGEILERGPWMFGGKHIVLQKWSPKFQFDKSRIASIPVWIRLRGLPLPLWTKQGLSLAASMVGTPLSCDEPTISCSRLDYARLCIELNASLPFIHQFEIESPLSDEPQLVKVDYEWKPLDVRDVNALAIIV
;
A
#
# COMPACT_ATOMS: atom_id res chain seq x y z
N MET A 1 9.44 3.87 -17.40
CA MET A 1 9.05 5.26 -17.75
C MET A 1 10.32 6.07 -18.00
N PRO A 2 10.31 7.20 -18.73
CA PRO A 2 11.51 8.04 -18.84
C PRO A 2 11.88 8.64 -17.48
N TYR A 3 13.17 8.65 -17.13
CA TYR A 3 13.66 9.22 -15.87
C TYR A 3 13.18 10.66 -15.64
N HIS A 4 13.24 11.50 -16.67
CA HIS A 4 12.90 12.91 -16.55
C HIS A 4 11.44 13.11 -16.09
N ALA A 5 10.51 12.30 -16.60
CA ALA A 5 9.10 12.38 -16.27
C ALA A 5 8.88 12.01 -14.80
N VAL A 6 9.48 10.89 -14.36
CA VAL A 6 9.40 10.44 -12.97
C VAL A 6 10.05 11.44 -12.02
N SER A 7 11.23 11.93 -12.35
CA SER A 7 11.96 12.93 -11.55
C SER A 7 11.17 14.23 -11.41
N SER A 8 10.55 14.71 -12.50
CA SER A 8 9.76 15.94 -12.48
C SER A 8 8.49 15.80 -11.61
N ILE A 9 7.74 14.70 -11.78
CA ILE A 9 6.54 14.43 -11.00
C ILE A 9 6.87 14.27 -9.51
N ALA A 10 7.88 13.45 -9.18
CA ALA A 10 8.31 13.25 -7.79
C ALA A 10 8.81 14.55 -7.14
N LYS A 11 9.62 15.35 -7.84
CA LYS A 11 10.08 16.64 -7.30
C LYS A 11 8.93 17.60 -7.05
N LYS A 12 7.92 17.63 -7.92
CA LYS A 12 6.74 18.47 -7.71
C LYS A 12 5.91 17.99 -6.52
N ALA A 13 5.73 16.67 -6.38
CA ALA A 13 4.86 16.10 -5.36
C ALA A 13 5.52 15.98 -3.97
N TRP A 14 6.80 15.63 -3.91
CA TRP A 14 7.45 15.12 -2.69
C TRP A 14 8.61 15.98 -2.17
N LYS A 15 9.13 16.94 -2.96
CA LYS A 15 10.15 17.88 -2.49
C LYS A 15 9.69 18.71 -1.28
N PRO A 16 8.42 19.16 -1.18
CA PRO A 16 7.91 19.82 0.04
C PRO A 16 7.96 18.93 1.29
N ASN A 17 7.84 17.62 1.12
CA ASN A 17 7.96 16.63 2.20
C ASN A 17 9.43 16.23 2.48
N GLY A 18 10.41 16.91 1.90
CA GLY A 18 11.83 16.63 2.19
C GLY A 18 12.46 15.55 1.32
N MET A 19 11.93 15.27 0.13
CA MET A 19 12.61 14.42 -0.85
C MET A 19 13.91 15.09 -1.33
N GLU A 20 15.04 14.41 -1.15
CA GLU A 20 16.38 14.90 -1.46
C GLU A 20 16.83 14.50 -2.87
N GLN A 21 16.59 13.24 -3.25
CA GLN A 21 17.15 12.65 -4.46
C GLN A 21 16.21 11.68 -5.15
N VAL A 22 16.31 11.61 -6.47
CA VAL A 22 15.70 10.58 -7.31
C VAL A 22 16.78 9.92 -8.15
N THR A 23 16.96 8.62 -7.97
CA THR A 23 17.95 7.80 -8.68
C THR A 23 17.25 6.66 -9.43
N THR A 24 17.81 6.23 -10.55
CA THR A 24 17.38 5.03 -11.28
C THR A 24 18.37 3.91 -11.06
N MET A 25 17.86 2.68 -10.92
CA MET A 25 18.66 1.47 -10.95
C MET A 25 18.35 0.65 -12.20
N ALA A 26 19.06 -0.47 -12.38
CA ALA A 26 18.77 -1.45 -13.42
C ALA A 26 17.29 -1.89 -13.37
N ASP A 27 16.81 -2.46 -14.47
CA ASP A 27 15.45 -3.03 -14.59
C ASP A 27 14.28 -2.08 -14.31
N GLY A 28 14.53 -0.77 -14.37
CA GLY A 28 13.50 0.27 -14.24
C GLY A 28 12.98 0.45 -12.82
N PHE A 29 13.82 0.20 -11.82
CA PHE A 29 13.58 0.63 -10.44
C PHE A 29 13.94 2.12 -10.26
N TYR A 30 13.17 2.79 -9.40
CA TYR A 30 13.49 4.14 -8.94
C TYR A 30 13.76 4.11 -7.44
N VAL A 31 14.69 4.95 -6.99
CA VAL A 31 15.00 5.14 -5.58
C VAL A 31 14.77 6.61 -5.25
N PHE A 32 13.93 6.84 -4.25
CA PHE A 32 13.59 8.17 -3.74
C PHE A 32 14.16 8.30 -2.33
N ARG A 33 15.06 9.26 -2.14
CA ARG A 33 15.66 9.52 -0.83
C ARG A 33 14.90 10.65 -0.14
N PHE A 34 14.54 10.46 1.12
CA PHE A 34 13.91 11.46 1.97
C PHE A 34 14.78 11.77 3.18
N ARG A 35 14.56 12.95 3.77
CA ARG A 35 15.34 13.39 4.94
C ARG A 35 14.97 12.63 6.22
N THR A 36 13.71 12.24 6.39
CA THR A 36 13.19 11.67 7.64
C THR A 36 12.26 10.50 7.38
N GLU A 37 12.16 9.58 8.34
CA GLU A 37 11.26 8.42 8.21
C GLU A 37 9.79 8.81 8.25
N GLU A 38 9.44 9.88 8.97
CA GLU A 38 8.07 10.38 9.07
C GLU A 38 7.57 10.83 7.70
N ALA A 39 8.41 11.50 6.91
CA ALA A 39 8.08 11.87 5.54
C ALA A 39 7.84 10.65 4.66
N ILE A 40 8.59 9.56 4.85
CA ILE A 40 8.37 8.30 4.13
C ILE A 40 7.00 7.73 4.49
N GLY A 41 6.65 7.70 5.78
CA GLY A 41 5.34 7.27 6.27
C GLY A 41 4.20 8.05 5.60
N GLU A 42 4.27 9.39 5.65
CA GLU A 42 3.25 10.25 5.03
C GLU A 42 3.10 10.00 3.53
N ILE A 43 4.21 9.84 2.79
CA ILE A 43 4.14 9.58 1.35
C ILE A 43 3.56 8.20 1.06
N LEU A 44 3.90 7.17 1.84
CA LEU A 44 3.34 5.82 1.66
C LEU A 44 1.83 5.81 1.94
N GLU A 45 1.38 6.48 3.00
CA GLU A 45 -0.04 6.59 3.38
C GLU A 45 -0.88 7.34 2.35
N ARG A 46 -0.30 8.35 1.68
CA ARG A 46 -0.94 9.11 0.60
C ARG A 46 -1.06 8.34 -0.73
N GLY A 47 -0.53 7.13 -0.82
CA GLY A 47 -0.71 6.27 -2.00
C GLY A 47 -2.19 5.94 -2.25
N PRO A 48 -2.54 5.22 -3.33
CA PRO A 48 -1.67 4.79 -4.42
C PRO A 48 -1.20 5.97 -5.27
N TRP A 49 0.03 5.89 -5.78
CA TRP A 49 0.60 6.95 -6.60
C TRP A 49 0.53 6.64 -8.09
N MET A 50 0.23 7.66 -8.89
CA MET A 50 0.23 7.57 -10.35
C MET A 50 1.19 8.59 -10.95
N PHE A 51 2.07 8.13 -11.81
CA PHE A 51 3.05 8.95 -12.50
C PHE A 51 2.82 8.80 -14.00
N GLY A 52 2.43 9.89 -14.68
CA GLY A 52 2.17 9.88 -16.11
C GLY A 52 1.11 8.85 -16.54
N GLY A 53 0.06 8.67 -15.72
CA GLY A 53 -1.02 7.70 -15.97
C GLY A 53 -0.69 6.24 -15.66
N LYS A 54 0.48 5.96 -15.07
CA LYS A 54 0.88 4.61 -14.64
C LYS A 54 0.99 4.54 -13.12
N HIS A 55 0.46 3.48 -12.52
CA HIS A 55 0.65 3.23 -11.09
C HIS A 55 2.13 2.97 -10.78
N ILE A 56 2.60 3.58 -9.70
CA ILE A 56 3.90 3.30 -9.11
C ILE A 56 3.66 2.65 -7.75
N VAL A 57 4.30 1.50 -7.56
CA VAL A 57 4.28 0.78 -6.29
C VAL A 57 5.44 1.31 -5.46
N LEU A 58 5.12 1.99 -4.36
CA LEU A 58 6.11 2.48 -3.41
C LEU A 58 6.31 1.45 -2.30
N GLN A 59 7.56 1.20 -1.93
CA GLN A 59 7.91 0.31 -0.83
C GLN A 59 9.06 0.93 -0.02
N LYS A 60 8.95 0.90 1.31
CA LYS A 60 10.07 1.28 2.19
C LYS A 60 11.23 0.31 1.97
N TRP A 61 12.45 0.83 1.87
CA TRP A 61 13.63 -0.01 1.73
C TRP A 61 13.78 -0.98 2.91
N SER A 62 14.25 -2.19 2.61
CA SER A 62 14.60 -3.21 3.60
C SER A 62 15.84 -3.96 3.12
N PRO A 63 16.74 -4.40 4.02
CA PRO A 63 17.88 -5.25 3.65
C PRO A 63 17.49 -6.55 2.95
N LYS A 64 16.24 -7.01 3.15
CA LYS A 64 15.69 -8.22 2.51
C LYS A 64 15.15 -7.95 1.10
N PHE A 65 15.05 -6.69 0.69
CA PHE A 65 14.51 -6.32 -0.61
C PHE A 65 15.45 -6.77 -1.73
N GLN A 66 14.89 -7.44 -2.74
CA GLN A 66 15.63 -7.91 -3.90
C GLN A 66 15.26 -7.07 -5.11
N PHE A 67 16.26 -6.51 -5.78
CA PHE A 67 16.11 -5.73 -7.00
C PHE A 67 15.93 -6.64 -8.22
N ASP A 68 14.90 -7.48 -8.18
CA ASP A 68 14.58 -8.40 -9.26
C ASP A 68 13.06 -8.51 -9.40
N LYS A 69 12.52 -7.87 -10.43
CA LYS A 69 11.07 -7.85 -10.71
C LYS A 69 10.49 -9.24 -10.94
N SER A 70 11.29 -10.20 -11.40
CA SER A 70 10.83 -11.57 -11.65
C SER A 70 10.63 -12.37 -10.35
N ARG A 71 11.23 -11.92 -9.25
CA ARG A 71 11.14 -12.54 -7.92
C ARG A 71 10.17 -11.84 -6.98
N ILE A 72 9.54 -10.77 -7.43
CA ILE A 72 8.49 -10.09 -6.67
C ILE A 72 7.23 -10.95 -6.79
N ALA A 73 6.95 -11.74 -5.76
CA ALA A 73 5.73 -12.56 -5.69
C ALA A 73 4.54 -11.76 -5.14
N SER A 74 4.82 -10.67 -4.43
CA SER A 74 3.84 -9.90 -3.68
C SER A 74 4.12 -8.40 -3.77
N ILE A 75 3.07 -7.59 -3.73
CA ILE A 75 3.16 -6.13 -3.84
C ILE A 75 2.28 -5.42 -2.81
N PRO A 76 2.67 -4.24 -2.32
CA PRO A 76 1.81 -3.43 -1.47
C PRO A 76 0.62 -2.87 -2.26
N VAL A 77 -0.59 -3.12 -1.76
CA VAL A 77 -1.86 -2.66 -2.31
C VAL A 77 -2.71 -2.05 -1.21
N TRP A 78 -3.31 -0.90 -1.52
CA TRP A 78 -4.29 -0.24 -0.65
C TRP A 78 -5.69 -0.80 -0.87
N ILE A 79 -6.32 -1.22 0.23
CA ILE A 79 -7.69 -1.73 0.27
C ILE A 79 -8.55 -0.91 1.23
N ARG A 80 -9.87 -0.96 1.02
CA ARG A 80 -10.87 -0.44 1.94
C ARG A 80 -11.77 -1.58 2.40
N LEU A 81 -11.80 -1.81 3.70
CA LEU A 81 -12.68 -2.78 4.34
C LEU A 81 -13.94 -2.08 4.80
N ARG A 82 -15.09 -2.46 4.24
CA ARG A 82 -16.42 -1.91 4.57
C ARG A 82 -17.22 -2.90 5.39
N GLY A 83 -17.97 -2.38 6.36
CA GLY A 83 -18.73 -3.21 7.29
C GLY A 83 -17.88 -3.86 8.39
N LEU A 84 -16.65 -3.37 8.61
CA LEU A 84 -15.81 -3.89 9.68
C LEU A 84 -16.41 -3.53 11.05
N PRO A 85 -16.73 -4.52 11.92
CA PRO A 85 -17.33 -4.26 13.23
C PRO A 85 -16.45 -3.37 14.11
N LEU A 86 -17.06 -2.39 14.81
CA LEU A 86 -16.35 -1.42 15.67
C LEU A 86 -15.35 -2.03 16.67
N PRO A 87 -15.60 -3.18 17.32
CA PRO A 87 -14.61 -3.80 18.22
C PRO A 87 -13.29 -4.19 17.54
N LEU A 88 -13.30 -4.36 16.22
CA LEU A 88 -12.11 -4.71 15.43
C LEU A 88 -11.32 -3.48 14.98
N TRP A 89 -11.75 -2.26 15.30
CA TRP A 89 -11.01 -1.02 15.06
C TRP A 89 -9.91 -0.79 16.10
N THR A 90 -9.17 -1.85 16.38
CA THR A 90 -7.97 -1.87 17.21
C THR A 90 -6.80 -2.30 16.34
N LYS A 91 -5.56 -2.04 16.75
CA LYS A 91 -4.37 -2.50 16.01
C LYS A 91 -4.43 -4.00 15.69
N GLN A 92 -4.84 -4.81 16.67
CA GLN A 92 -4.97 -6.25 16.53
C GLN A 92 -6.14 -6.63 15.61
N GLY A 93 -7.32 -6.01 15.79
CA GLY A 93 -8.49 -6.29 14.96
C GLY A 93 -8.30 -5.88 13.49
N LEU A 94 -7.67 -4.74 13.23
CA LEU A 94 -7.32 -4.28 11.88
C LEU A 94 -6.29 -5.21 11.23
N SER A 95 -5.28 -5.65 11.99
CA SER A 95 -4.31 -6.64 11.51
C SER A 95 -4.98 -7.98 11.18
N LEU A 96 -5.91 -8.44 12.03
CA LEU A 96 -6.70 -9.64 11.79
C LEU A 96 -7.53 -9.50 10.51
N ALA A 97 -8.30 -8.43 10.38
CA ALA A 97 -9.14 -8.20 9.20
C ALA A 97 -8.32 -8.06 7.91
N ALA A 98 -7.18 -7.36 7.95
CA ALA A 98 -6.27 -7.29 6.80
C ALA A 98 -5.71 -8.67 6.43
N SER A 99 -5.39 -9.52 7.43
CA SER A 99 -4.84 -10.86 7.21
C SER A 99 -5.78 -11.80 6.44
N MET A 100 -7.09 -11.51 6.44
CA MET A 100 -8.08 -12.22 5.63
C MET A 100 -7.92 -11.98 4.14
N VAL A 101 -7.21 -10.91 3.74
CA VAL A 101 -7.01 -10.51 2.33
C VAL A 101 -5.55 -10.66 1.90
N GLY A 102 -4.60 -10.35 2.76
CA GLY A 102 -3.16 -10.41 2.49
C GLY A 102 -2.33 -10.08 3.72
N THR A 103 -1.02 -9.92 3.60
CA THR A 103 -0.18 -9.64 4.78
C THR A 103 -0.30 -8.17 5.19
N PRO A 104 -0.71 -7.82 6.42
CA PRO A 104 -0.87 -6.42 6.84
C PRO A 104 0.46 -5.67 6.84
N LEU A 105 0.49 -4.46 6.26
CA LEU A 105 1.68 -3.60 6.25
C LEU A 105 1.47 -2.31 7.05
N SER A 106 0.39 -1.59 6.77
CA SER A 106 0.10 -0.30 7.42
C SER A 106 -1.38 0.08 7.26
N CYS A 107 -1.78 1.21 7.84
CA CYS A 107 -3.09 1.81 7.66
C CYS A 107 -2.97 3.33 7.71
N ASP A 108 -3.99 4.04 7.24
CA ASP A 108 -3.97 5.50 7.25
C ASP A 108 -4.38 6.06 8.62
N GLU A 109 -3.92 7.29 8.90
CA GLU A 109 -4.20 7.99 10.16
C GLU A 109 -5.71 8.03 10.52
N PRO A 110 -6.66 8.28 9.58
CA PRO A 110 -8.08 8.23 9.90
C PRO A 110 -8.60 6.88 10.38
N THR A 111 -7.98 5.78 9.94
CA THR A 111 -8.35 4.43 10.39
C THR A 111 -7.85 4.16 11.82
N ILE A 112 -6.61 4.55 12.14
CA ILE A 112 -6.03 4.35 13.48
C ILE A 112 -6.70 5.25 14.51
N SER A 113 -6.93 6.51 14.15
CA SER A 113 -7.57 7.51 15.03
C SER A 113 -9.09 7.32 15.17
N CYS A 114 -9.68 6.38 14.43
CA CYS A 114 -11.12 6.17 14.34
C CYS A 114 -11.90 7.44 13.95
N SER A 115 -11.27 8.39 13.24
CA SER A 115 -11.93 9.62 12.78
C SER A 115 -12.77 9.41 11.51
N ARG A 116 -12.61 8.27 10.84
CA ARG A 116 -13.47 7.81 9.74
C ARG A 116 -13.87 6.36 9.98
N LEU A 117 -15.18 6.10 10.08
CA LEU A 117 -15.72 4.76 10.38
C LEU A 117 -16.46 4.09 9.20
N ASP A 118 -16.63 4.78 8.07
CA ASP A 118 -17.29 4.22 6.88
C ASP A 118 -16.52 3.03 6.28
N TYR A 119 -15.19 3.03 6.43
CA TYR A 119 -14.29 1.97 6.02
C TYR A 119 -12.93 2.09 6.68
N ALA A 120 -12.31 0.95 6.98
CA ALA A 120 -10.91 0.88 7.37
C ALA A 120 -10.04 0.83 6.11
N ARG A 121 -9.06 1.72 6.00
CA ARG A 121 -8.14 1.79 4.86
C ARG A 121 -6.78 1.23 5.24
N LEU A 122 -6.40 0.13 4.61
CA LEU A 122 -5.27 -0.69 4.99
C LEU A 122 -4.36 -0.91 3.78
N CYS A 123 -3.05 -0.89 4.00
CA CYS A 123 -2.06 -1.34 3.03
C CYS A 123 -1.69 -2.78 3.37
N ILE A 124 -1.81 -3.67 2.38
CA ILE A 124 -1.47 -5.08 2.51
C ILE A 124 -0.44 -5.46 1.46
N GLU A 125 0.44 -6.39 1.81
CA GLU A 125 1.24 -7.13 0.83
C GLU A 125 0.36 -8.23 0.23
N LEU A 126 0.05 -8.08 -1.05
CA LEU A 126 -0.85 -8.93 -1.82
C LEU A 126 -0.05 -9.78 -2.81
N ASN A 127 -0.28 -11.09 -2.81
CA ASN A 127 0.23 -11.97 -3.86
C ASN A 127 -0.69 -11.91 -5.09
N ALA A 128 -0.22 -11.27 -6.17
CA ALA A 128 -1.02 -11.08 -7.38
C ALA A 128 -1.23 -12.38 -8.20
N SER A 129 -0.61 -13.49 -7.80
CA SER A 129 -0.84 -14.81 -8.40
C SER A 129 -2.04 -15.53 -7.81
N LEU A 130 -2.58 -15.04 -6.69
CA LEU A 130 -3.77 -15.59 -6.03
C LEU A 130 -5.04 -14.83 -6.44
N PRO A 131 -6.20 -15.48 -6.42
CA PRO A 131 -7.48 -14.80 -6.64
C PRO A 131 -7.71 -13.68 -5.63
N PHE A 132 -8.28 -12.56 -6.10
CA PHE A 132 -8.62 -11.43 -5.26
C PHE A 132 -9.83 -11.76 -4.37
N ILE A 133 -9.72 -11.42 -3.09
CA ILE A 133 -10.79 -11.59 -2.10
C ILE A 133 -11.64 -10.32 -2.11
N HIS A 134 -12.91 -10.44 -2.48
CA HIS A 134 -13.84 -9.31 -2.56
C HIS A 134 -14.73 -9.16 -1.32
N GLN A 135 -14.86 -10.22 -0.54
CA GLN A 135 -15.58 -10.21 0.71
C GLN A 135 -15.14 -11.39 1.58
N PHE A 136 -15.28 -11.27 2.88
CA PHE A 136 -15.06 -12.34 3.85
C PHE A 136 -15.97 -12.14 5.06
N GLU A 137 -16.16 -13.19 5.83
CA GLU A 137 -16.88 -13.14 7.10
C GLU A 137 -15.88 -13.07 8.26
N ILE A 138 -16.22 -12.29 9.29
CA ILE A 138 -15.40 -12.15 10.50
C ILE A 138 -16.25 -12.17 11.75
N GLU A 139 -15.78 -12.85 12.78
CA GLU A 139 -16.45 -12.88 14.07
C GLU A 139 -16.37 -11.50 14.75
N SER A 140 -17.45 -11.13 15.45
CA SER A 140 -17.51 -9.91 16.23
C SER A 140 -17.91 -10.21 17.67
N PRO A 141 -17.28 -9.60 18.67
CA PRO A 141 -17.73 -9.69 20.06
C PRO A 141 -19.16 -9.16 20.31
N LEU A 142 -19.76 -8.47 19.33
CA LEU A 142 -21.09 -7.85 19.44
C LEU A 142 -22.22 -8.67 18.80
N SER A 143 -21.91 -9.77 18.11
CA SER A 143 -22.90 -10.59 17.42
C SER A 143 -22.47 -12.05 17.40
N ASP A 144 -23.43 -12.95 17.63
CA ASP A 144 -23.21 -14.40 17.48
C ASP A 144 -23.11 -14.82 16.00
N GLU A 145 -23.53 -13.95 15.06
CA GLU A 145 -23.44 -14.19 13.63
C GLU A 145 -22.17 -13.53 13.04
N PRO A 146 -21.42 -14.25 12.17
CA PRO A 146 -20.31 -13.65 11.44
C PRO A 146 -20.73 -12.44 10.62
N GLN A 147 -19.91 -11.40 10.63
CA GLN A 147 -20.18 -10.14 9.95
C GLN A 147 -19.50 -10.14 8.58
N LEU A 148 -20.28 -9.83 7.53
CA LEU A 148 -19.76 -9.76 6.16
C LEU A 148 -18.99 -8.44 5.94
N VAL A 149 -17.70 -8.55 5.68
CA VAL A 149 -16.82 -7.44 5.32
C VAL A 149 -16.58 -7.44 3.82
N LYS A 150 -16.79 -6.29 3.17
CA LYS A 150 -16.50 -6.10 1.74
C LYS A 150 -15.12 -5.48 1.54
N VAL A 151 -14.43 -5.90 0.49
CA VAL A 151 -13.06 -5.48 0.15
C VAL A 151 -13.06 -4.72 -1.17
N ASP A 152 -12.83 -3.41 -1.08
CA ASP A 152 -12.60 -2.57 -2.25
C ASP A 152 -11.09 -2.36 -2.45
N TYR A 153 -10.58 -2.72 -3.62
CA TYR A 153 -9.19 -2.45 -4.00
C TYR A 153 -9.10 -1.07 -4.66
N GLU A 154 -8.21 -0.20 -4.18
CA GLU A 154 -7.99 1.10 -4.81
C GLU A 154 -7.24 0.98 -6.14
N TRP A 155 -6.47 -0.09 -6.30
CA TRP A 155 -5.85 -0.50 -7.55
C TRP A 155 -5.62 -2.03 -7.54
N LYS A 156 -5.79 -2.68 -8.70
CA LYS A 156 -5.55 -4.11 -8.88
C LYS A 156 -4.44 -4.30 -9.92
N PRO A 157 -3.30 -4.93 -9.57
CA PRO A 157 -2.38 -5.41 -10.60
C PRO A 157 -3.09 -6.48 -11.45
N LEU A 158 -2.97 -6.42 -12.77
CA LEU A 158 -3.42 -7.53 -13.64
C LEU A 158 -2.37 -8.65 -13.65
N ASP A 159 -1.09 -8.28 -13.49
CA ASP A 159 0.06 -9.17 -13.30
C ASP A 159 1.12 -8.44 -12.43
N VAL A 160 1.97 -9.17 -11.69
CA VAL A 160 3.14 -8.58 -11.00
C VAL A 160 4.07 -7.88 -12.01
N ARG A 161 4.12 -8.38 -13.25
CA ARG A 161 4.87 -7.77 -14.35
C ARG A 161 4.32 -6.41 -14.81
N ASP A 162 3.05 -6.11 -14.51
CA ASP A 162 2.43 -4.82 -14.82
C ASP A 162 2.87 -3.71 -13.84
N VAL A 163 3.60 -4.07 -12.79
CA VAL A 163 4.25 -3.14 -11.87
C VAL A 163 5.45 -2.52 -12.58
N ASN A 164 5.15 -1.57 -13.45
CA ASN A 164 6.10 -0.96 -14.37
C ASN A 164 7.18 -0.10 -13.67
N ALA A 165 7.01 0.20 -12.38
CA ALA A 165 8.00 0.85 -11.54
C ALA A 165 7.73 0.51 -10.08
N LEU A 166 8.65 -0.25 -9.47
CA LEU A 166 8.80 -0.23 -8.02
C LEU A 166 9.74 0.90 -7.65
N ALA A 167 9.30 1.63 -6.65
CA ALA A 167 9.95 2.80 -6.15
C ALA A 167 10.31 2.55 -4.70
N ILE A 168 11.61 2.44 -4.45
CA ILE A 168 12.10 2.27 -3.09
C ILE A 168 12.22 3.65 -2.47
N ILE A 169 11.67 3.79 -1.28
CA ILE A 169 11.88 4.99 -0.47
C ILE A 169 12.92 4.68 0.60
N VAL A 170 13.97 5.51 0.64
CA VAL A 170 15.12 5.44 1.56
C VAL A 170 15.16 6.69 2.41
#